data_AF-A0A2V5JZE9-F1
#
_entry.id   AF-A0A2V5JZE9-F1
#
_cell.length_a   1.000
_cell.length_b   1.000
_cell.length_c   1.000
_cell.angle_alpha   90.00
_cell.angle_beta   90.00
_cell.angle_gamma   90.00
#
_symmetry.space_group_name_H-M   'P 1'
#
loop_
_entity.id
_entity.type
_entity.pdbx_description
1 polymer ?
#
loop_
_entity_poly.entity_id
_entity_poly.type
_entity_poly.pdbx_seq_one_letter_code
_entity_poly.pdbx_strand_id
1 'polypeptide(L)'
;MRSGRRYASGWPACGCFNYPHGRERSIMPTLLRKKRMRRRRAALPGKPKRRRRSRDDVRRSTGKSARSRSARKRRFWPRRGRAGARRSRNPAFRDVGQSPAPGLELAPGFGDASPAAPPEPESVAAEDARRPVGFYAGPAEWLRAAGLESAGHYREYYGGYRYAYRDADWLGDPVPPNFRPLESVSAPAYVATVPNGRLWGRGGAVITEDGRLLSDVSVEYDGDLVLGERHSVFTRWQPFPLRRIRGTAAVLTFCGSENYFHWLFDVLPRLHLLRLHGEPIDAYVINRNGNRPFQEETLRMLGLDPARIVETDDAFHAAADRLLVPSLVMWSEYPKWATDFVRGELLRSADAEEPPSGSGVRLYISRAGAQARRVANEPEVVELLQSRGFIVTDLLSMTVREQVRLFRSAEAVVAPHGAGLANLAFCRPGAKVIELFAPDYVPKHYWLIGNHVGLDYYCCLGGGVPRAGGHHHDLVVDPVKLAGALKAAGL
;
A
#
# COMPACT_ATOMS: atom_id res chain seq x y z
N MET A 1 -3.17 46.74 -13.13
CA MET A 1 -2.84 46.29 -11.76
C MET A 1 -3.12 44.79 -11.65
N ARG A 2 -2.06 44.01 -11.46
CA ARG A 2 -2.08 42.55 -11.30
C ARG A 2 -2.43 42.19 -9.85
N SER A 3 -3.26 41.18 -9.63
CA SER A 3 -3.27 40.41 -8.38
C SER A 3 -3.38 38.91 -8.69
N GLY A 4 -2.22 38.32 -9.01
CA GLY A 4 -2.08 36.87 -9.08
C GLY A 4 -2.11 36.29 -7.67
N ARG A 5 -3.09 35.43 -7.38
CA ARG A 5 -3.05 34.55 -6.22
C ARG A 5 -2.15 33.37 -6.55
N ARG A 6 -1.03 33.29 -5.84
CA ARG A 6 -0.15 32.12 -5.83
C ARG A 6 -0.91 30.94 -5.23
N TYR A 7 -1.08 29.87 -6.01
CA TYR A 7 -1.52 28.58 -5.51
C TYR A 7 -0.39 27.98 -4.66
N ALA A 8 -0.67 27.73 -3.38
CA ALA A 8 0.17 26.90 -2.55
C ALA A 8 -0.08 25.44 -2.94
N SER A 9 0.74 24.92 -3.86
CA SER A 9 0.83 23.51 -4.18
C SER A 9 1.51 22.77 -3.01
N GLY A 10 0.71 22.30 -2.06
CA GLY A 10 1.17 21.48 -0.94
C GLY A 10 0.16 20.37 -0.69
N TRP A 11 0.25 19.28 -1.46
CA TRP A 11 -0.46 18.05 -1.15
C TRP A 11 0.08 17.50 0.19
N PRO A 12 -0.77 17.14 1.16
CA PRO A 12 -0.30 16.50 2.39
C PRO A 12 0.34 15.16 2.06
N ALA A 13 1.44 14.82 2.74
CA ALA A 13 2.15 13.56 2.57
C ALA A 13 1.18 12.38 2.73
N CYS A 14 0.96 11.62 1.64
CA CYS A 14 0.05 10.49 1.61
C CYS A 14 0.42 9.47 2.71
N GLY A 15 -0.42 9.44 3.74
CA GLY A 15 -0.40 8.41 4.77
C GLY A 15 -0.91 7.11 4.18
N CYS A 16 -0.18 6.01 4.39
CA CYS A 16 -0.67 4.71 3.95
C CYS A 16 -1.92 4.36 4.77
N PHE A 17 -2.96 3.94 4.06
CA PHE A 17 -4.32 3.68 4.54
C PHE A 17 -4.33 2.89 5.86
N ASN A 18 -4.97 3.44 6.90
CA ASN A 18 -5.28 2.67 8.10
C ASN A 18 -6.48 1.76 7.78
N TYR A 19 -6.23 0.46 7.69
CA TYR A 19 -7.29 -0.53 7.50
C TYR A 19 -8.21 -0.57 8.73
N PRO A 20 -9.54 -0.58 8.55
CA PRO A 20 -10.42 -0.99 9.62
C PRO A 20 -10.19 -2.48 9.90
N HIS A 21 -9.52 -2.80 11.01
CA HIS A 21 -9.42 -4.16 11.50
C HIS A 21 -10.83 -4.74 11.69
N GLY A 22 -11.11 -5.83 10.98
CA GLY A 22 -12.37 -6.56 11.06
C GLY A 22 -12.70 -6.96 12.49
N ARG A 23 -13.82 -6.45 13.00
CA ARG A 23 -14.73 -7.31 13.76
C ARG A 23 -15.64 -7.95 12.74
N GLU A 24 -15.63 -9.27 12.70
CA GLU A 24 -16.53 -10.09 11.91
C GLU A 24 -17.97 -9.55 11.98
N ARG A 25 -18.44 -9.01 10.86
CA ARG A 25 -19.86 -9.02 10.51
C ARG A 25 -19.94 -9.40 9.05
N SER A 26 -20.17 -10.69 8.84
CA SER A 26 -20.74 -11.27 7.64
C SER A 26 -21.77 -10.32 7.02
N ILE A 27 -21.48 -9.78 5.85
CA ILE A 27 -22.48 -9.08 5.03
C ILE A 27 -23.14 -10.17 4.18
N MET A 28 -24.22 -10.73 4.71
CA MET A 28 -25.23 -11.50 3.96
C MET A 28 -26.58 -10.81 4.20
N PRO A 29 -27.35 -10.45 3.17
CA PRO A 29 -28.55 -9.64 3.32
C PRO A 29 -29.75 -10.52 3.69
N THR A 30 -30.34 -10.29 4.87
CA THR A 30 -31.68 -10.81 5.20
C THR A 30 -32.71 -9.70 5.12
N LEU A 31 -33.55 -9.77 4.10
CA LEU A 31 -34.82 -9.06 3.99
C LEU A 31 -35.83 -9.54 5.04
N LEU A 32 -36.81 -8.65 5.34
CA LEU A 32 -38.11 -8.86 6.01
C LEU A 32 -38.17 -8.69 7.55
N ARG A 33 -38.60 -7.51 8.00
CA ARG A 33 -40.01 -7.27 8.40
C ARG A 33 -40.22 -5.82 8.89
N LYS A 34 -41.06 -5.07 8.17
CA LYS A 34 -41.78 -3.90 8.70
C LYS A 34 -42.76 -4.36 9.78
N LYS A 35 -42.81 -3.67 10.93
CA LYS A 35 -44.08 -3.35 11.61
C LYS A 35 -43.92 -2.15 12.56
N ARG A 36 -44.90 -1.26 12.43
CA ARG A 36 -45.16 0.00 13.17
C ARG A 36 -45.15 -0.19 14.69
N MET A 37 -44.74 0.84 15.43
CA MET A 37 -45.55 1.39 16.53
C MET A 37 -45.12 2.81 16.92
N ARG A 38 -46.10 3.59 17.37
CA ARG A 38 -46.13 5.04 17.55
C ARG A 38 -46.44 5.31 19.04
N ARG A 39 -45.92 6.44 19.58
CA ARG A 39 -46.27 7.11 20.88
C ARG A 39 -45.62 6.46 22.12
N ARG A 40 -45.15 7.18 23.16
CA ARG A 40 -45.56 8.48 23.75
C ARG A 40 -44.35 9.26 24.34
N ARG A 41 -44.50 10.60 24.41
CA ARG A 41 -43.71 11.55 25.22
C ARG A 41 -44.39 11.79 26.58
N ALA A 42 -43.59 11.96 27.63
CA ALA A 42 -43.79 12.74 28.86
C ALA A 42 -42.47 12.62 29.67
N ALA A 43 -41.95 13.52 30.50
CA ALA A 43 -42.02 14.96 30.75
C ALA A 43 -40.78 15.25 31.67
N LEU A 44 -40.26 16.49 31.63
CA LEU A 44 -39.14 17.07 32.42
C LEU A 44 -39.44 17.15 33.94
N PRO A 45 -38.56 17.61 34.90
CA PRO A 45 -37.46 18.63 34.83
C PRO A 45 -36.22 18.32 35.74
N GLY A 46 -35.15 19.12 35.94
CA GLY A 46 -34.66 20.42 35.46
C GLY A 46 -33.50 20.94 36.36
N LYS A 47 -32.35 21.31 35.74
CA LYS A 47 -31.36 22.41 36.04
C LYS A 47 -30.68 22.51 37.45
N PRO A 48 -29.58 23.30 37.67
CA PRO A 48 -29.01 24.37 36.83
C PRO A 48 -27.46 24.43 36.63
N LYS A 49 -27.09 25.39 35.77
CA LYS A 49 -25.75 25.87 35.36
C LYS A 49 -24.99 26.65 36.44
N ARG A 50 -23.66 26.74 36.30
CA ARG A 50 -22.91 28.02 36.49
C ARG A 50 -21.62 28.08 35.64
N ARG A 51 -21.44 29.23 34.97
CA ARG A 51 -20.20 29.81 34.39
C ARG A 51 -19.38 30.45 35.55
N ARG A 52 -18.13 30.94 35.52
CA ARG A 52 -17.15 31.42 34.50
C ARG A 52 -15.84 31.81 35.27
N ARG A 53 -14.72 31.98 34.52
CA ARG A 53 -13.51 32.83 34.78
C ARG A 53 -12.48 32.32 35.80
N SER A 54 -11.19 32.68 35.81
CA SER A 54 -10.18 33.17 34.84
C SER A 54 -8.88 33.46 35.63
N ARG A 55 -7.71 33.27 34.98
CA ARG A 55 -6.41 33.95 35.18
C ARG A 55 -5.51 33.68 36.41
N ASP A 56 -4.31 33.24 36.05
CA ASP A 56 -2.96 33.78 36.31
C ASP A 56 -2.28 33.72 37.70
N ASP A 57 -1.02 33.27 37.59
CA ASP A 57 0.22 33.81 38.18
C ASP A 57 0.88 33.21 39.45
N VAL A 58 2.09 32.68 39.20
CA VAL A 58 3.39 33.12 39.77
C VAL A 58 3.99 32.45 41.04
N ARG A 59 5.17 31.82 40.81
CA ARG A 59 6.41 31.73 41.66
C ARG A 59 6.32 31.01 43.02
N ARG A 60 7.38 30.48 43.64
CA ARG A 60 8.78 30.05 43.36
C ARG A 60 9.25 29.36 44.67
N SER A 61 10.20 28.43 44.56
CA SER A 61 11.25 28.12 45.57
C SER A 61 10.79 27.42 46.87
N THR A 62 11.54 26.59 47.60
CA THR A 62 12.99 26.40 47.84
C THR A 62 13.22 25.02 48.53
N GLY A 63 14.48 24.54 48.53
CA GLY A 63 15.09 23.79 49.65
C GLY A 63 15.09 22.26 49.54
N LYS A 64 16.18 21.59 49.11
CA LYS A 64 17.45 21.25 49.80
C LYS A 64 17.38 20.10 50.82
N SER A 65 18.31 19.15 50.57
CA SER A 65 19.06 18.31 51.53
C SER A 65 18.31 17.10 52.11
N ALA A 66 18.94 15.98 52.48
CA ALA A 66 20.25 15.36 52.22
C ALA A 66 20.25 14.01 52.96
N ARG A 67 21.00 13.02 52.45
CA ARG A 67 21.77 11.99 53.20
C ARG A 67 20.96 11.04 54.13
N SER A 68 21.25 9.75 54.33
CA SER A 68 22.41 8.89 54.03
C SER A 68 22.13 7.44 54.49
N ARG A 69 23.00 6.52 54.05
CA ARG A 69 23.49 5.30 54.74
C ARG A 69 22.51 4.10 54.83
N SER A 70 22.71 3.03 54.05
CA SER A 70 23.74 1.96 54.13
C SER A 70 23.36 0.81 55.07
N ALA A 71 23.25 -0.42 54.54
CA ALA A 71 23.77 -1.62 55.20
C ALA A 71 23.84 -2.81 54.23
N ARG A 72 25.04 -3.40 54.14
CA ARG A 72 25.41 -4.66 53.47
C ARG A 72 24.98 -5.89 54.29
N LYS A 73 24.65 -6.99 53.61
CA LYS A 73 25.06 -8.39 53.92
C LYS A 73 25.09 -9.14 52.57
N ARG A 74 26.24 -9.58 52.00
CA ARG A 74 26.99 -10.86 52.19
C ARG A 74 26.03 -12.04 52.39
N ARG A 75 26.13 -13.22 51.76
CA ARG A 75 27.06 -13.94 50.86
C ARG A 75 26.27 -15.20 50.42
N PHE A 76 26.55 -15.79 49.26
CA PHE A 76 26.93 -17.21 49.04
C PHE A 76 26.69 -17.63 47.58
N TRP A 77 27.75 -18.11 46.95
CA TRP A 77 27.72 -18.99 45.77
C TRP A 77 27.70 -20.45 46.28
N PRO A 78 27.21 -21.38 45.45
CA PRO A 78 28.17 -22.35 44.93
C PRO A 78 28.06 -22.62 43.42
N ARG A 79 29.10 -23.29 42.95
CA ARG A 79 29.59 -23.49 41.58
C ARG A 79 28.84 -24.57 40.78
N ARG A 80 28.89 -24.35 39.44
CA ARG A 80 29.09 -25.30 38.32
C ARG A 80 27.98 -26.30 37.97
N GLY A 81 27.46 -26.13 36.75
CA GLY A 81 26.94 -27.20 35.91
C GLY A 81 27.11 -26.82 34.43
N ARG A 82 27.94 -27.56 33.69
CA ARG A 82 28.05 -27.48 32.22
C ARG A 82 26.79 -28.08 31.59
N ALA A 83 26.16 -27.35 30.67
CA ALA A 83 25.35 -27.89 29.57
C ALA A 83 25.21 -26.74 28.56
N GLY A 84 25.85 -26.79 27.39
CA GLY A 84 25.39 -27.64 26.30
C GLY A 84 24.50 -26.79 25.40
N ALA A 85 25.12 -26.05 24.48
CA ALA A 85 24.44 -25.26 23.47
C ALA A 85 23.48 -26.15 22.66
N ARG A 86 22.18 -26.03 22.91
CA ARG A 86 21.16 -26.57 22.02
C ARG A 86 20.95 -25.59 20.88
N ARG A 87 21.63 -25.86 19.77
CA ARG A 87 21.17 -25.46 18.43
C ARG A 87 19.76 -26.02 18.25
N SER A 88 18.75 -25.18 18.11
CA SER A 88 17.47 -25.62 17.53
C SER A 88 17.74 -25.90 16.06
N ARG A 89 17.81 -27.19 15.71
CA ARG A 89 17.65 -27.63 14.33
C ARG A 89 16.22 -27.28 13.93
N ASN A 90 16.08 -26.44 12.92
CA ASN A 90 14.84 -26.26 12.16
C ASN A 90 14.34 -27.65 11.74
N PRO A 91 13.11 -28.06 12.10
CA PRO A 91 12.50 -29.20 11.43
C PRO A 91 12.16 -28.76 10.01
N ALA A 92 12.68 -29.47 9.02
CA ALA A 92 12.24 -29.39 7.64
C ALA A 92 10.73 -29.61 7.62
N PHE A 93 9.97 -28.55 7.33
CA PHE A 93 8.53 -28.66 7.19
C PHE A 93 8.23 -29.28 5.83
N ARG A 94 7.48 -30.38 5.86
CA ARG A 94 6.91 -31.01 4.66
C ARG A 94 5.99 -30.01 3.99
N ASP A 95 6.23 -29.82 2.69
CA ASP A 95 5.40 -29.06 1.78
C ASP A 95 3.96 -29.60 1.85
N VAL A 96 3.06 -28.82 2.46
CA VAL A 96 1.65 -29.17 2.52
C VAL A 96 1.05 -28.76 1.18
N GLY A 97 1.13 -29.69 0.21
CA GLY A 97 0.31 -29.74 -1.00
C GLY A 97 -0.10 -28.40 -1.57
N GLN A 98 0.87 -27.63 -2.08
CA GLN A 98 0.57 -26.54 -3.01
C GLN A 98 -0.02 -27.18 -4.27
N SER A 99 -1.30 -26.94 -4.54
CA SER A 99 -1.73 -27.02 -5.94
C SER A 99 -0.99 -25.89 -6.65
N PRO A 100 -0.22 -26.17 -7.71
CA PRO A 100 0.45 -25.12 -8.45
C PRO A 100 -0.62 -24.14 -8.92
N ALA A 101 -0.38 -22.84 -8.70
CA ALA A 101 -1.05 -21.84 -9.53
C ALA A 101 -0.89 -22.28 -10.99
N PRO A 102 -1.92 -22.11 -11.85
CA PRO A 102 -1.84 -22.52 -13.25
C PRO A 102 -0.51 -22.06 -13.83
N GLY A 103 0.26 -23.00 -14.38
CA GLY A 103 1.66 -22.84 -14.71
C GLY A 103 1.91 -21.57 -15.50
N LEU A 104 3.01 -20.87 -15.18
CA LEU A 104 3.59 -19.84 -16.04
C LEU A 104 4.08 -20.51 -17.34
N GLU A 105 3.17 -20.81 -18.26
CA GLU A 105 3.51 -21.04 -19.67
C GLU A 105 3.25 -19.74 -20.44
N LEU A 106 4.34 -19.17 -20.95
CA LEU A 106 4.38 -17.94 -21.72
C LEU A 106 3.98 -18.24 -23.17
N ALA A 107 3.05 -17.45 -23.71
CA ALA A 107 2.77 -17.43 -25.15
C ALA A 107 3.94 -16.79 -25.94
N PRO A 108 4.21 -17.25 -27.19
CA PRO A 108 5.25 -16.67 -28.03
C PRO A 108 4.87 -15.26 -28.53
N GLY A 109 5.91 -14.44 -28.76
CA GLY A 109 5.80 -13.03 -29.11
C GLY A 109 4.98 -12.76 -30.38
N PHE A 110 4.13 -11.74 -30.32
CA PHE A 110 3.33 -11.27 -31.44
C PHE A 110 4.11 -10.21 -32.24
N GLY A 111 4.13 -10.41 -33.55
CA GLY A 111 4.79 -9.54 -34.52
C GLY A 111 4.12 -8.18 -34.71
N ASP A 112 4.92 -7.26 -35.24
CA ASP A 112 4.62 -5.86 -35.50
C ASP A 112 3.33 -5.65 -36.31
N ALA A 113 2.38 -4.94 -35.71
CA ALA A 113 1.36 -4.19 -36.43
C ALA A 113 1.66 -2.70 -36.23
N SER A 114 1.85 -2.00 -37.36
CA SER A 114 2.16 -0.57 -37.44
C SER A 114 1.14 0.28 -36.66
N PRO A 115 1.56 1.31 -35.89
CA PRO A 115 0.63 2.11 -35.11
C PRO A 115 -0.20 3.01 -36.03
N ALA A 116 -1.52 2.87 -35.97
CA ALA A 116 -2.44 3.86 -36.52
C ALA A 116 -2.42 5.12 -35.65
N ALA A 117 -2.45 6.30 -36.29
CA ALA A 117 -2.55 7.58 -35.59
C ALA A 117 -3.81 7.62 -34.70
N PRO A 118 -3.77 8.29 -33.54
CA PRO A 118 -4.93 8.39 -32.66
C PRO A 118 -6.07 9.12 -33.40
N PRO A 119 -7.30 8.58 -33.41
CA PRO A 119 -8.44 9.26 -34.02
C PRO A 119 -8.72 10.58 -33.28
N GLU A 120 -9.04 11.62 -34.03
CA GLU A 120 -9.55 12.87 -33.44
C GLU A 120 -10.82 12.62 -32.62
N PRO A 121 -11.01 13.30 -31.48
CA PRO A 121 -12.16 13.06 -30.62
C PRO A 121 -13.47 13.50 -31.32
N GLU A 122 -14.25 12.53 -31.77
CA GLU A 122 -15.64 12.75 -32.21
C GLU A 122 -16.50 13.18 -31.01
N SER A 123 -17.31 14.23 -31.17
CA SER A 123 -18.21 14.72 -30.12
C SER A 123 -19.39 13.77 -29.93
N VAL A 124 -19.47 13.14 -28.76
CA VAL A 124 -20.57 12.26 -28.36
C VAL A 124 -21.79 13.08 -27.92
N ALA A 125 -23.01 12.57 -28.14
CA ALA A 125 -24.26 13.24 -27.81
C ALA A 125 -24.34 13.66 -26.32
N ALA A 126 -24.97 14.80 -26.04
CA ALA A 126 -25.08 15.39 -24.69
C ALA A 126 -25.73 14.47 -23.64
N GLU A 127 -26.53 13.49 -24.08
CA GLU A 127 -27.16 12.49 -23.22
C GLU A 127 -26.17 11.51 -22.59
N ASP A 128 -25.06 11.22 -23.25
CA ASP A 128 -24.02 10.29 -22.77
C ASP A 128 -23.07 10.96 -21.77
N ALA A 129 -23.12 12.29 -21.63
CA ALA A 129 -22.29 13.07 -20.70
C ALA A 129 -23.02 13.40 -19.37
N ARG A 130 -24.12 12.70 -19.06
CA ARG A 130 -24.92 12.97 -17.85
C ARG A 130 -24.20 12.55 -16.56
N ARG A 131 -24.42 13.34 -15.50
CA ARG A 131 -23.94 13.05 -14.15
C ARG A 131 -24.47 11.69 -13.65
N PRO A 132 -23.64 10.87 -12.98
CA PRO A 132 -24.09 9.63 -12.38
C PRO A 132 -25.20 9.82 -11.35
N VAL A 133 -26.18 8.92 -11.36
CA VAL A 133 -27.40 9.02 -10.54
C VAL A 133 -27.37 8.13 -9.28
N GLY A 134 -26.31 7.35 -9.11
CA GLY A 134 -26.11 6.46 -7.97
C GLY A 134 -24.84 5.62 -8.14
N PHE A 135 -24.67 4.62 -7.30
CA PHE A 135 -23.53 3.71 -7.35
C PHE A 135 -23.96 2.26 -7.12
N TYR A 136 -23.13 1.34 -7.55
CA TYR A 136 -23.07 -0.04 -7.10
C TYR A 136 -21.87 -0.20 -6.18
N ALA A 137 -21.97 -1.05 -5.15
CA ALA A 137 -20.83 -1.35 -4.28
C ALA A 137 -19.66 -1.93 -5.08
N GLY A 138 -19.94 -2.70 -6.13
CA GLY A 138 -18.95 -3.18 -7.09
C GLY A 138 -19.58 -3.99 -8.23
N PRO A 139 -18.77 -4.58 -9.12
CA PRO A 139 -19.24 -5.28 -10.31
C PRO A 139 -20.25 -6.39 -10.04
N ALA A 140 -20.08 -7.16 -8.96
CA ALA A 140 -21.02 -8.24 -8.64
C ALA A 140 -22.45 -7.75 -8.37
N GLU A 141 -22.62 -6.58 -7.76
CA GLU A 141 -23.95 -5.98 -7.55
C GLU A 141 -24.52 -5.42 -8.85
N TRP A 142 -23.68 -4.75 -9.64
CA TRP A 142 -24.05 -4.25 -10.97
C TRP A 142 -24.56 -5.37 -11.88
N LEU A 143 -23.82 -6.48 -11.99
CA LEU A 143 -24.17 -7.60 -12.86
C LEU A 143 -25.52 -8.24 -12.48
N ARG A 144 -25.79 -8.37 -11.18
CA ARG A 144 -27.11 -8.81 -10.69
C ARG A 144 -28.22 -7.86 -11.10
N ALA A 145 -27.99 -6.56 -10.92
CA ALA A 145 -28.99 -5.54 -11.25
C ALA A 145 -29.26 -5.44 -12.75
N ALA A 146 -28.23 -5.65 -13.57
CA ALA A 146 -28.31 -5.61 -15.03
C ALA A 146 -28.76 -6.95 -15.67
N GLY A 147 -28.85 -8.03 -14.88
CA GLY A 147 -29.17 -9.37 -15.42
C GLY A 147 -28.05 -9.97 -16.28
N LEU A 148 -26.80 -9.57 -16.03
CA LEU A 148 -25.61 -9.93 -16.82
C LEU A 148 -24.72 -11.01 -16.19
N GLU A 149 -25.21 -11.72 -15.15
CA GLU A 149 -24.40 -12.67 -14.37
C GLU A 149 -23.81 -13.83 -15.21
N SER A 150 -24.46 -14.21 -16.31
CA SER A 150 -24.03 -15.31 -17.20
C SER A 150 -23.26 -14.85 -18.44
N ALA A 151 -23.09 -13.55 -18.66
CA ALA A 151 -22.64 -12.99 -19.95
C ALA A 151 -21.13 -12.76 -20.05
N GLY A 152 -20.32 -13.40 -19.19
CA GLY A 152 -18.85 -13.31 -19.28
C GLY A 152 -18.26 -11.94 -18.91
N HIS A 153 -19.07 -11.03 -18.36
CA HIS A 153 -18.65 -9.68 -17.94
C HIS A 153 -17.87 -9.65 -16.63
N TYR A 154 -17.57 -10.81 -16.05
CA TYR A 154 -16.80 -10.94 -14.82
C TYR A 154 -16.06 -12.26 -14.81
N ARG A 155 -14.76 -12.19 -14.53
CA ARG A 155 -13.93 -13.37 -14.33
C ARG A 155 -13.05 -13.16 -13.11
N GLU A 156 -13.24 -14.02 -12.12
CA GLU A 156 -12.37 -14.13 -10.95
C GLU A 156 -11.18 -15.05 -11.28
N TYR A 157 -9.98 -14.64 -10.87
CA TYR A 157 -8.74 -15.41 -11.05
C TYR A 157 -8.18 -15.89 -9.73
N TYR A 158 -8.30 -15.05 -8.70
CA TYR A 158 -7.86 -15.38 -7.36
C TYR A 158 -8.98 -15.07 -6.37
N GLY A 159 -9.19 -15.92 -5.37
CA GLY A 159 -10.16 -15.66 -4.31
C GLY A 159 -10.10 -16.76 -3.26
N GLY A 160 -10.33 -16.39 -2.01
CA GLY A 160 -10.39 -17.37 -0.92
C GLY A 160 -9.06 -18.03 -0.54
N TYR A 161 -7.93 -17.61 -1.12
CA TYR A 161 -6.62 -18.14 -0.77
C TYR A 161 -6.23 -17.76 0.65
N ARG A 162 -5.88 -18.76 1.45
CA ARG A 162 -5.34 -18.58 2.79
C ARG A 162 -3.83 -18.47 2.74
N TYR A 163 -3.31 -17.40 3.30
CA TYR A 163 -1.87 -17.20 3.49
C TYR A 163 -1.56 -17.33 4.97
N ALA A 164 -0.56 -18.16 5.28
CA ALA A 164 0.03 -18.24 6.61
C ALA A 164 1.38 -17.51 6.58
N TYR A 165 1.56 -16.57 7.51
CA TYR A 165 2.77 -15.77 7.64
C TYR A 165 3.61 -16.23 8.84
N ARG A 166 4.94 -16.23 8.67
CA ARG A 166 5.89 -16.43 9.77
C ARG A 166 5.91 -15.18 10.65
N ASP A 167 6.05 -15.39 11.95
CA ASP A 167 6.23 -14.30 12.91
C ASP A 167 7.41 -13.41 12.54
N ALA A 168 7.26 -12.10 12.77
CA ALA A 168 8.40 -11.20 12.77
C ALA A 168 9.19 -11.37 14.08
N ASP A 169 10.52 -11.39 14.00
CA ASP A 169 11.38 -11.34 15.18
C ASP A 169 11.35 -9.91 15.74
N TRP A 170 10.69 -9.74 16.89
CA TRP A 170 10.37 -8.42 17.46
C TRP A 170 11.24 -8.10 18.69
N LEU A 171 11.80 -6.87 18.76
CA LEU A 171 12.64 -6.42 19.88
C LEU A 171 12.12 -5.20 20.66
N GLY A 172 10.87 -4.78 20.44
CA GLY A 172 10.17 -3.86 21.34
C GLY A 172 9.29 -4.60 22.34
N ASP A 173 8.70 -3.92 23.31
CA ASP A 173 7.70 -4.52 24.20
C ASP A 173 6.61 -3.45 24.46
N PRO A 174 5.31 -3.74 24.26
CA PRO A 174 4.72 -4.99 23.73
C PRO A 174 4.80 -5.16 22.21
N VAL A 175 4.64 -6.41 21.74
CA VAL A 175 4.48 -6.75 20.32
C VAL A 175 3.28 -5.98 19.75
N PRO A 176 3.44 -5.15 18.71
CA PRO A 176 2.33 -4.49 18.06
C PRO A 176 1.30 -5.52 17.59
N PRO A 177 -0.01 -5.32 17.87
CA PRO A 177 -1.05 -6.28 17.50
C PRO A 177 -1.05 -6.68 16.02
N ASN A 178 -0.55 -5.79 15.15
CA ASN A 178 -0.49 -5.96 13.71
C ASN A 178 0.51 -7.02 13.23
N PHE A 179 1.48 -7.43 14.06
CA PHE A 179 2.57 -8.35 13.69
C PHE A 179 2.40 -9.75 14.29
N ARG A 180 1.18 -10.11 14.66
CA ARG A 180 0.83 -11.48 15.09
C ARG A 180 0.59 -12.36 13.88
N PRO A 181 0.81 -13.69 13.99
CA PRO A 181 0.57 -14.61 12.89
C PRO A 181 -0.88 -14.46 12.43
N LEU A 182 -1.03 -14.13 11.15
CA LEU A 182 -2.29 -13.84 10.53
C LEU A 182 -2.58 -14.98 9.54
N GLU A 183 -3.74 -15.60 9.66
CA GLU A 183 -4.35 -16.19 8.47
C GLU A 183 -5.03 -15.04 7.73
N SER A 184 -4.52 -14.70 6.54
CA SER A 184 -5.24 -13.80 5.65
C SER A 184 -6.00 -14.60 4.62
N VAL A 185 -7.22 -14.17 4.31
CA VAL A 185 -7.94 -14.59 3.12
C VAL A 185 -7.85 -13.46 2.11
N SER A 186 -7.31 -13.72 0.92
CA SER A 186 -7.32 -12.69 -0.13
C SER A 186 -8.73 -12.37 -0.57
N ALA A 187 -8.99 -11.08 -0.79
CA ALA A 187 -10.18 -10.65 -1.51
C ALA A 187 -10.20 -11.24 -2.93
N PRO A 188 -11.38 -11.40 -3.54
CA PRO A 188 -11.49 -11.77 -4.94
C PRO A 188 -10.71 -10.80 -5.84
N ALA A 189 -9.77 -11.33 -6.60
CA ALA A 189 -9.09 -10.64 -7.68
C ALA A 189 -9.74 -11.04 -9.01
N TYR A 190 -10.27 -10.06 -9.71
CA TYR A 190 -11.12 -10.27 -10.89
C TYR A 190 -10.83 -9.25 -11.99
N VAL A 191 -11.35 -9.52 -13.18
CA VAL A 191 -11.54 -8.52 -14.24
C VAL A 191 -13.03 -8.46 -14.57
N ALA A 192 -13.60 -7.25 -14.51
CA ALA A 192 -14.96 -6.98 -14.96
C ALA A 192 -14.95 -6.26 -16.31
N THR A 193 -15.85 -6.64 -17.22
CA THR A 193 -15.97 -6.04 -18.55
C THR A 193 -17.23 -5.18 -18.59
N VAL A 194 -17.08 -3.86 -18.56
CA VAL A 194 -18.18 -2.91 -18.58
C VAL A 194 -18.42 -2.44 -20.02
N PRO A 195 -19.50 -2.85 -20.68
CA PRO A 195 -19.84 -2.35 -22.01
C PRO A 195 -20.20 -0.86 -21.94
N ASN A 196 -19.78 -0.08 -22.94
CA ASN A 196 -20.07 1.35 -23.04
C ASN A 196 -19.79 2.15 -21.75
N GLY A 197 -18.83 1.69 -20.96
CA GLY A 197 -18.47 2.32 -19.69
C GLY A 197 -17.81 3.68 -19.89
N ARG A 198 -17.94 4.54 -18.88
CA ARG A 198 -17.31 5.86 -18.83
C ARG A 198 -16.32 5.97 -17.69
N LEU A 199 -15.35 6.84 -17.88
CA LEU A 199 -14.33 7.23 -16.91
C LEU A 199 -14.41 8.73 -16.70
N TRP A 200 -14.38 9.18 -15.44
CA TRP A 200 -14.50 10.59 -15.10
C TRP A 200 -13.49 11.06 -14.06
N GLY A 201 -12.94 12.26 -14.29
CA GLY A 201 -12.04 12.98 -13.41
C GLY A 201 -10.65 12.35 -13.27
N ARG A 202 -9.82 13.00 -12.46
CA ARG A 202 -8.43 12.60 -12.19
C ARG A 202 -8.29 11.19 -11.62
N GLY A 203 -9.27 10.74 -10.83
CA GLY A 203 -9.27 9.40 -10.24
C GLY A 203 -9.65 8.30 -11.23
N GLY A 204 -10.17 8.65 -12.42
CA GLY A 204 -10.71 7.68 -13.37
C GLY A 204 -11.91 6.93 -12.80
N ALA A 205 -12.89 7.65 -12.27
CA ALA A 205 -14.10 7.07 -11.69
C ALA A 205 -14.84 6.24 -12.75
N VAL A 206 -15.07 4.96 -12.47
CA VAL A 206 -15.67 3.99 -13.40
C VAL A 206 -17.18 4.06 -13.30
N ILE A 207 -17.82 4.40 -14.41
CA ILE A 207 -19.27 4.58 -14.53
C ILE A 207 -19.82 3.56 -15.54
N THR A 208 -20.84 2.81 -15.15
CA THR A 208 -21.54 1.83 -15.99
C THR A 208 -22.40 2.50 -17.06
N GLU A 209 -22.85 1.72 -18.05
CA GLU A 209 -23.72 2.20 -19.13
C GLU A 209 -25.03 2.81 -18.62
N ASP A 210 -25.58 2.32 -17.50
CA ASP A 210 -26.79 2.86 -16.87
C ASP A 210 -26.52 4.10 -16.00
N GLY A 211 -25.31 4.65 -16.05
CA GLY A 211 -24.95 5.91 -15.41
C GLY A 211 -24.74 5.81 -13.90
N ARG A 212 -24.18 4.69 -13.42
CA ARG A 212 -23.86 4.49 -11.99
C ARG A 212 -22.38 4.24 -11.77
N LEU A 213 -21.85 4.73 -10.65
CA LEU A 213 -20.46 4.51 -10.26
C LEU A 213 -20.24 3.06 -9.80
N LEU A 214 -19.15 2.41 -10.21
CA LEU A 214 -18.64 1.20 -9.56
C LEU A 214 -17.70 1.62 -8.41
N SER A 215 -18.20 1.52 -7.18
CA SER A 215 -17.54 2.15 -6.02
C SER A 215 -16.25 1.47 -5.56
N ASP A 216 -16.13 0.14 -5.63
CA ASP A 216 -14.96 -0.60 -5.15
C ASP A 216 -13.71 -0.40 -6.03
N VAL A 217 -13.90 0.03 -7.27
CA VAL A 217 -12.81 0.31 -8.23
C VAL A 217 -12.61 1.81 -8.47
N SER A 218 -13.48 2.65 -7.89
CA SER A 218 -13.43 4.11 -7.97
C SER A 218 -13.17 4.70 -6.58
N VAL A 219 -11.98 4.42 -6.04
CA VAL A 219 -11.61 4.81 -4.68
C VAL A 219 -10.90 6.15 -4.70
N GLU A 220 -11.25 7.03 -3.78
CA GLU A 220 -10.57 8.31 -3.53
C GLU A 220 -9.99 8.35 -2.11
N TYR A 221 -9.08 9.28 -1.84
CA TYR A 221 -8.47 9.49 -0.52
C TYR A 221 -8.38 10.97 -0.18
N ASP A 222 -8.92 11.35 0.97
CA ASP A 222 -8.88 12.72 1.51
C ASP A 222 -8.38 12.78 2.96
N GLY A 223 -7.71 11.72 3.41
CA GLY A 223 -7.40 11.43 4.81
C GLY A 223 -8.08 10.14 5.27
N ASP A 224 -9.23 9.81 4.68
CA ASP A 224 -9.90 8.53 4.77
C ASP A 224 -10.24 8.00 3.37
N LEU A 225 -10.60 6.72 3.26
CA LEU A 225 -11.11 6.15 2.02
C LEU A 225 -12.51 6.72 1.70
N VAL A 226 -12.64 7.29 0.50
CA VAL A 226 -13.87 7.87 -0.01
C VAL A 226 -14.47 6.95 -1.07
N LEU A 227 -15.72 6.56 -0.84
CA LEU A 227 -16.48 5.53 -1.58
C LEU A 227 -17.95 5.92 -1.68
N GLY A 228 -18.67 5.28 -2.61
CA GLY A 228 -20.12 5.36 -2.78
C GLY A 228 -20.61 6.80 -2.88
N GLU A 229 -21.66 7.14 -2.15
CA GLU A 229 -22.26 8.48 -2.11
C GLU A 229 -21.29 9.63 -1.77
N ARG A 230 -20.17 9.35 -1.08
CA ARG A 230 -19.19 10.38 -0.72
C ARG A 230 -18.23 10.72 -1.86
N HIS A 231 -18.17 9.89 -2.90
CA HIS A 231 -17.23 10.03 -4.02
C HIS A 231 -17.40 11.39 -4.72
N SER A 232 -16.28 12.00 -5.15
CA SER A 232 -16.29 13.36 -5.70
C SER A 232 -17.14 13.49 -6.97
N VAL A 233 -17.34 12.40 -7.72
CA VAL A 233 -18.26 12.35 -8.87
C VAL A 233 -19.69 12.83 -8.52
N PHE A 234 -20.12 12.68 -7.26
CA PHE A 234 -21.43 13.16 -6.80
C PHE A 234 -21.39 14.55 -6.15
N THR A 235 -20.23 15.10 -5.83
CA THR A 235 -20.15 16.41 -5.13
C THR A 235 -19.48 17.49 -5.95
N ARG A 236 -18.70 17.11 -6.97
CA ARG A 236 -17.86 17.97 -7.80
C ARG A 236 -18.02 17.68 -9.29
N TRP A 237 -19.12 17.04 -9.69
CA TRP A 237 -19.40 16.76 -11.10
C TRP A 237 -19.26 18.02 -11.96
N GLN A 238 -18.55 17.87 -13.07
CA GLN A 238 -18.47 18.87 -14.13
C GLN A 238 -18.74 18.17 -15.45
N PRO A 239 -19.54 18.77 -16.35
CA PRO A 239 -19.89 18.19 -17.64
C PRO A 239 -18.76 18.41 -18.64
N PHE A 240 -17.59 17.82 -18.38
CA PHE A 240 -16.47 17.88 -19.31
C PHE A 240 -16.83 17.20 -20.64
N PRO A 241 -16.26 17.65 -21.78
CA PRO A 241 -16.50 17.02 -23.08
C PRO A 241 -16.19 15.53 -23.03
N LEU A 242 -17.16 14.71 -23.43
CA LEU A 242 -17.00 13.26 -23.47
C LEU A 242 -16.16 12.86 -24.69
N ARG A 243 -14.98 12.29 -24.43
CA ARG A 243 -14.10 11.73 -25.47
C ARG A 243 -14.43 10.27 -25.73
N ARG A 244 -14.31 9.79 -26.97
CA ARG A 244 -14.41 8.36 -27.29
C ARG A 244 -13.02 7.73 -27.39
N ILE A 245 -12.79 6.67 -26.64
CA ILE A 245 -11.70 5.71 -26.84
C ILE A 245 -12.30 4.56 -27.64
N ARG A 246 -11.81 4.33 -28.86
CA ARG A 246 -12.29 3.22 -29.69
C ARG A 246 -11.76 1.90 -29.13
N GLY A 247 -12.60 0.87 -29.14
CA GLY A 247 -12.24 -0.48 -28.69
C GLY A 247 -12.23 -0.65 -27.17
N THR A 248 -11.27 -1.45 -26.70
CA THR A 248 -11.15 -1.92 -25.33
C THR A 248 -10.14 -1.09 -24.55
N ALA A 249 -10.59 -0.43 -23.47
CA ALA A 249 -9.73 0.32 -22.57
C ALA A 249 -9.59 -0.40 -21.22
N ALA A 250 -8.36 -0.67 -20.79
CA ALA A 250 -8.08 -1.25 -19.48
C ALA A 250 -7.88 -0.15 -18.43
N VAL A 251 -8.58 -0.26 -17.30
CA VAL A 251 -8.54 0.73 -16.23
C VAL A 251 -7.48 0.34 -15.20
N LEU A 252 -6.44 1.16 -15.08
CA LEU A 252 -5.33 0.97 -14.13
C LEU A 252 -5.21 2.16 -13.17
N THR A 253 -6.24 3.00 -13.08
CA THR A 253 -6.25 4.15 -12.16
C THR A 253 -6.35 3.70 -10.70
N PHE A 254 -5.73 4.49 -9.81
CA PHE A 254 -5.67 4.26 -8.38
C PHE A 254 -5.39 5.58 -7.61
N CYS A 255 -5.97 5.77 -6.41
CA CYS A 255 -5.87 7.04 -5.69
C CYS A 255 -4.48 7.40 -5.16
N GLY A 256 -3.58 6.43 -5.01
CA GLY A 256 -2.22 6.62 -4.50
C GLY A 256 -1.11 6.34 -5.52
N SER A 257 -1.39 6.47 -6.82
CA SER A 257 -0.46 6.15 -7.91
C SER A 257 0.89 6.91 -7.86
N GLU A 258 0.94 8.06 -7.19
CA GLU A 258 2.16 8.85 -7.01
C GLU A 258 3.12 8.28 -5.95
N ASN A 259 2.64 7.35 -5.12
CA ASN A 259 3.43 6.67 -4.11
C ASN A 259 4.06 5.40 -4.70
N TYR A 260 5.38 5.26 -4.56
CA TYR A 260 6.13 4.15 -5.14
C TYR A 260 5.64 2.75 -4.72
N PHE A 261 5.25 2.56 -3.45
CA PHE A 261 4.73 1.27 -2.99
C PHE A 261 3.38 0.95 -3.63
N HIS A 262 2.44 1.88 -3.58
CA HIS A 262 1.12 1.70 -4.16
C HIS A 262 1.16 1.53 -5.68
N TRP A 263 2.06 2.24 -6.36
CA TRP A 263 2.29 1.99 -7.77
C TRP A 263 2.70 0.54 -8.03
N LEU A 264 3.73 0.07 -7.32
CA LEU A 264 4.23 -1.30 -7.49
C LEU A 264 3.21 -2.37 -7.10
N PHE A 265 2.37 -2.15 -6.09
CA PHE A 265 1.54 -3.21 -5.50
C PHE A 265 0.01 -3.05 -5.68
N ASP A 266 -0.48 -1.88 -6.05
CA ASP A 266 -1.90 -1.63 -6.33
C ASP A 266 -2.19 -1.32 -7.80
N VAL A 267 -1.19 -0.82 -8.56
CA VAL A 267 -1.35 -0.51 -9.99
C VAL A 267 -0.77 -1.62 -10.85
N LEU A 268 0.55 -1.85 -10.78
CA LEU A 268 1.24 -2.78 -11.69
C LEU A 268 0.68 -4.22 -11.67
N PRO A 269 0.34 -4.83 -10.51
CA PRO A 269 -0.14 -6.21 -10.49
C PRO A 269 -1.47 -6.40 -11.23
N ARG A 270 -2.24 -5.33 -11.47
CA ARG A 270 -3.48 -5.43 -12.25
C ARG A 270 -3.21 -5.75 -13.73
N LEU A 271 -2.01 -5.49 -14.24
CA LEU A 271 -1.56 -5.97 -15.55
C LEU A 271 -1.50 -7.50 -15.62
N HIS A 272 -1.18 -8.17 -14.51
CA HIS A 272 -1.25 -9.63 -14.43
C HIS A 272 -2.65 -10.15 -14.71
N LEU A 273 -3.65 -9.56 -14.06
CA LEU A 273 -5.05 -9.94 -14.23
C LEU A 273 -5.52 -9.69 -15.67
N LEU A 274 -5.09 -8.60 -16.29
CA LEU A 274 -5.37 -8.29 -17.69
C LEU A 274 -4.69 -9.29 -18.65
N ARG A 275 -3.43 -9.66 -18.40
CA ARG A 275 -2.71 -10.68 -19.18
C ARG A 275 -3.38 -12.05 -19.07
N LEU A 276 -3.82 -12.44 -17.87
CA LEU A 276 -4.60 -13.68 -17.65
C LEU A 276 -5.97 -13.64 -18.33
N HIS A 277 -6.56 -12.45 -18.47
CA HIS A 277 -7.82 -12.28 -19.18
C HIS A 277 -7.67 -12.52 -20.68
N GLY A 278 -6.53 -12.13 -21.25
CA GLY A 278 -6.14 -12.51 -22.61
C GLY A 278 -6.89 -11.77 -23.72
N GLU A 279 -7.63 -10.71 -23.40
CA GLU A 279 -8.30 -9.86 -24.38
C GLU A 279 -7.34 -8.77 -24.92
N PRO A 280 -7.39 -8.43 -26.22
CA PRO A 280 -6.65 -7.30 -26.77
C PRO A 280 -7.04 -5.97 -26.09
N ILE A 281 -6.04 -5.13 -25.82
CA ILE A 281 -6.21 -3.82 -25.19
C ILE A 281 -5.70 -2.73 -26.13
N ASP A 282 -6.60 -1.81 -26.49
CA ASP A 282 -6.33 -0.67 -27.35
C ASP A 282 -5.76 0.50 -26.54
N ALA A 283 -6.20 0.67 -25.30
CA ALA A 283 -5.75 1.74 -24.41
C ALA A 283 -5.61 1.29 -22.95
N TYR A 284 -4.57 1.76 -22.27
CA TYR A 284 -4.39 1.64 -20.83
C TYR A 284 -4.64 3.00 -20.18
N VAL A 285 -5.71 3.10 -19.40
CA VAL A 285 -6.06 4.34 -18.70
C VAL A 285 -5.39 4.36 -17.34
N ILE A 286 -4.53 5.34 -17.10
CA ILE A 286 -3.77 5.52 -15.85
C ILE A 286 -3.95 6.93 -15.29
N ASN A 287 -3.78 7.08 -13.98
CA ASN A 287 -3.66 8.37 -13.34
C ASN A 287 -2.32 8.43 -12.62
N ARG A 288 -1.38 9.26 -13.06
CA ARG A 288 -0.07 9.32 -12.41
C ARG A 288 -0.10 10.07 -11.08
N ASN A 289 -1.10 10.94 -10.87
CA ASN A 289 -1.21 11.83 -9.71
C ASN A 289 0.07 12.66 -9.46
N GLY A 290 0.73 13.04 -10.55
CA GLY A 290 2.04 13.69 -10.54
C GLY A 290 3.04 12.85 -11.32
N ASN A 291 3.84 13.49 -12.16
CA ASN A 291 4.78 12.76 -13.00
C ASN A 291 6.01 12.34 -12.20
N ARG A 292 6.16 11.03 -11.95
CA ARG A 292 7.34 10.46 -11.26
C ARG A 292 8.11 9.55 -12.22
N PRO A 293 9.47 9.63 -12.25
CA PRO A 293 10.28 8.83 -13.16
C PRO A 293 10.02 7.31 -13.08
N PHE A 294 9.79 6.78 -11.88
CA PHE A 294 9.55 5.35 -11.67
C PHE A 294 8.30 4.82 -12.40
N GLN A 295 7.29 5.66 -12.63
CA GLN A 295 6.04 5.24 -13.27
C GLN A 295 6.31 4.91 -14.73
N GLU A 296 6.97 5.83 -15.44
CA GLU A 296 7.30 5.64 -16.84
C GLU A 296 8.33 4.52 -17.04
N GLU A 297 9.34 4.45 -16.16
CA GLU A 297 10.35 3.40 -16.22
C GLU A 297 9.73 2.01 -16.06
N THR A 298 8.87 1.81 -15.05
CA THR A 298 8.23 0.50 -14.81
C THR A 298 7.24 0.11 -15.90
N LEU A 299 6.50 1.05 -16.49
CA LEU A 299 5.62 0.77 -17.63
C LEU A 299 6.42 0.29 -18.84
N ARG A 300 7.56 0.93 -19.14
CA ARG A 300 8.47 0.46 -20.20
C ARG A 300 9.09 -0.90 -19.86
N MET A 301 9.52 -1.12 -18.62
CA MET A 301 10.03 -2.43 -18.17
C MET A 301 9.00 -3.56 -18.33
N LEU A 302 7.70 -3.24 -18.25
CA LEU A 302 6.59 -4.17 -18.44
C LEU A 302 6.14 -4.31 -19.91
N GLY A 303 6.83 -3.62 -20.83
CA GLY A 303 6.55 -3.68 -22.27
C GLY A 303 5.28 -2.93 -22.69
N LEU A 304 4.80 -1.97 -21.90
CA LEU A 304 3.66 -1.16 -22.31
C LEU A 304 4.10 -0.11 -23.34
N ASP A 305 3.43 -0.12 -24.49
CA ASP A 305 3.60 0.88 -25.53
C ASP A 305 3.09 2.26 -25.04
N PRO A 306 3.95 3.29 -24.98
CA PRO A 306 3.54 4.64 -24.59
C PRO A 306 2.39 5.21 -25.43
N ALA A 307 2.25 4.80 -26.70
CA ALA A 307 1.18 5.27 -27.58
C ALA A 307 -0.21 4.77 -27.16
N ARG A 308 -0.28 3.69 -26.37
CA ARG A 308 -1.53 3.14 -25.83
C ARG A 308 -1.87 3.67 -24.44
N ILE A 309 -1.04 4.54 -23.86
CA ILE A 309 -1.29 5.09 -22.53
C ILE A 309 -2.19 6.32 -22.65
N VAL A 310 -3.31 6.28 -21.94
CA VAL A 310 -4.22 7.42 -21.79
C VAL A 310 -4.16 7.90 -20.34
N GLU A 311 -3.58 9.08 -20.12
CA GLU A 311 -3.47 9.66 -18.79
C GLU A 311 -4.72 10.49 -18.44
N THR A 312 -5.25 10.31 -17.24
CA THR A 312 -6.35 11.11 -16.71
C THR A 312 -5.87 12.43 -16.11
N ASP A 313 -6.68 13.47 -16.21
CA ASP A 313 -6.49 14.78 -15.58
C ASP A 313 -7.79 15.25 -14.87
N ASP A 314 -7.79 16.47 -14.33
CA ASP A 314 -8.95 17.04 -13.62
C ASP A 314 -10.18 17.25 -14.50
N ALA A 315 -10.00 17.35 -15.83
CA ALA A 315 -11.06 17.54 -16.81
C ALA A 315 -11.39 16.27 -17.60
N PHE A 316 -10.86 15.11 -17.17
CA PHE A 316 -10.98 13.88 -17.91
C PHE A 316 -12.42 13.36 -17.92
N HIS A 317 -12.92 13.06 -19.12
CA HIS A 317 -14.19 12.37 -19.31
C HIS A 317 -14.11 11.59 -20.62
N ALA A 318 -14.14 10.27 -20.52
CA ALA A 318 -14.04 9.40 -21.69
C ALA A 318 -15.00 8.23 -21.60
N ALA A 319 -15.48 7.74 -22.74
CA ALA A 319 -16.19 6.49 -22.89
C ALA A 319 -15.38 5.54 -23.76
N ALA A 320 -15.48 4.23 -23.52
CA ALA A 320 -14.94 3.20 -24.40
C ALA A 320 -16.04 2.23 -24.84
N ASP A 321 -15.82 1.48 -25.92
CA ASP A 321 -16.75 0.41 -26.31
C ASP A 321 -16.81 -0.66 -25.21
N ARG A 322 -15.65 -0.98 -24.61
CA ARG A 322 -15.50 -1.87 -23.45
C ARG A 322 -14.48 -1.31 -22.48
N LEU A 323 -14.80 -1.30 -21.19
CA LEU A 323 -13.82 -1.11 -20.12
C LEU A 323 -13.47 -2.46 -19.50
N LEU A 324 -12.20 -2.83 -19.49
CA LEU A 324 -11.69 -3.91 -18.64
C LEU A 324 -11.26 -3.32 -17.31
N VAL A 325 -11.93 -3.74 -16.25
CA VAL A 325 -11.81 -3.16 -14.92
C VAL A 325 -11.28 -4.24 -13.96
N PRO A 326 -9.95 -4.38 -13.83
CA PRO A 326 -9.35 -5.25 -12.84
C PRO A 326 -9.63 -4.72 -11.42
N SER A 327 -9.93 -5.61 -10.49
CA SER A 327 -10.11 -5.31 -9.06
C SER A 327 -8.89 -4.59 -8.46
N LEU A 328 -9.11 -3.77 -7.43
CA LEU A 328 -8.00 -3.22 -6.64
C LEU A 328 -7.40 -4.27 -5.70
N VAL A 329 -6.09 -4.21 -5.50
CA VAL A 329 -5.34 -5.16 -4.67
C VAL A 329 -5.44 -4.81 -3.18
N MET A 330 -5.52 -3.53 -2.84
CA MET A 330 -5.68 -3.02 -1.46
C MET A 330 -6.93 -3.46 -0.70
N TRP A 331 -7.84 -4.25 -1.28
CA TRP A 331 -9.03 -4.70 -0.54
C TRP A 331 -8.74 -5.82 0.46
N SER A 332 -7.53 -6.38 0.45
CA SER A 332 -7.06 -7.35 1.42
C SER A 332 -5.62 -7.09 1.83
N GLU A 333 -5.09 -7.93 2.73
CA GLU A 333 -3.65 -8.10 2.81
C GLU A 333 -3.11 -8.38 1.38
N TYR A 334 -1.99 -7.75 1.02
CA TYR A 334 -1.42 -7.91 -0.31
C TYR A 334 -1.18 -9.39 -0.60
N PRO A 335 -1.74 -9.96 -1.68
CA PRO A 335 -1.63 -11.39 -1.95
C PRO A 335 -0.26 -11.73 -2.55
N LYS A 336 0.20 -12.96 -2.33
CA LYS A 336 1.49 -13.43 -2.82
C LYS A 336 1.63 -13.29 -4.35
N TRP A 337 0.57 -13.60 -5.11
CA TRP A 337 0.60 -13.50 -6.58
C TRP A 337 0.96 -12.09 -7.08
N ALA A 338 0.54 -11.04 -6.37
CA ALA A 338 0.86 -9.67 -6.74
C ALA A 338 2.35 -9.38 -6.51
N THR A 339 2.92 -9.90 -5.42
CA THR A 339 4.36 -9.81 -5.14
C THR A 339 5.17 -10.61 -6.16
N ASP A 340 4.74 -11.83 -6.48
CA ASP A 340 5.41 -12.70 -7.44
C ASP A 340 5.43 -12.09 -8.84
N PHE A 341 4.31 -11.50 -9.28
CA PHE A 341 4.25 -10.79 -10.56
C PHE A 341 5.24 -9.64 -10.61
N VAL A 342 5.20 -8.71 -9.64
CA VAL A 342 6.09 -7.54 -9.61
C VAL A 342 7.55 -7.96 -9.54
N ARG A 343 7.86 -8.91 -8.66
CA ARG A 343 9.21 -9.47 -8.50
C ARG A 343 9.70 -10.09 -9.80
N GLY A 344 8.90 -10.97 -10.41
CA GLY A 344 9.27 -11.70 -11.62
C GLY A 344 9.50 -10.77 -12.81
N GLU A 345 8.60 -9.83 -13.03
CA GLU A 345 8.70 -8.87 -14.12
C GLU A 345 9.91 -7.95 -13.97
N LEU A 346 10.07 -7.32 -12.80
CA LEU A 346 11.09 -6.29 -12.64
C LEU A 346 12.50 -6.88 -12.46
N LEU A 347 12.67 -8.06 -11.87
CA LEU A 347 13.97 -8.75 -11.87
C LEU A 347 14.43 -9.12 -13.27
N ARG A 348 13.51 -9.66 -14.09
CA ARG A 348 13.80 -10.04 -15.48
C ARG A 348 14.15 -8.81 -16.30
N SER A 349 13.30 -7.78 -16.26
CA SER A 349 13.51 -6.57 -17.04
C SER A 349 14.70 -5.75 -16.58
N ALA A 350 15.16 -5.91 -15.33
CA ALA A 350 16.38 -5.26 -14.83
C ALA A 350 17.67 -5.96 -15.25
N ASP A 351 17.61 -7.11 -15.93
CA ASP A 351 18.76 -7.96 -16.25
C ASP A 351 19.61 -8.23 -14.99
N ALA A 352 18.93 -8.48 -13.88
CA ALA A 352 19.59 -8.67 -12.59
C ALA A 352 20.14 -10.10 -12.51
N GLU A 353 21.41 -10.28 -12.87
CA GLU A 353 22.14 -11.53 -12.67
C GLU A 353 22.17 -11.92 -11.19
N GLU A 354 22.37 -13.21 -10.90
CA GLU A 354 22.58 -13.64 -9.53
C GLU A 354 23.94 -13.15 -9.01
N PRO A 355 23.96 -12.37 -7.92
CA PRO A 355 25.23 -11.97 -7.33
C PRO A 355 25.98 -13.19 -6.79
N PRO A 356 27.33 -13.20 -6.85
CA PRO A 356 28.15 -14.29 -6.33
C PRO A 356 27.77 -14.68 -4.89
N SER A 357 27.84 -15.98 -4.59
CA SER A 357 27.60 -16.45 -3.22
C SER A 357 28.59 -15.81 -2.25
N GLY A 358 28.07 -15.08 -1.25
CA GLY A 358 28.88 -14.42 -0.21
C GLY A 358 29.24 -12.95 -0.49
N SER A 359 28.78 -12.33 -1.58
CA SER A 359 29.06 -10.93 -1.93
C SER A 359 27.95 -9.95 -1.48
N GLY A 360 27.27 -10.25 -0.38
CA GLY A 360 26.07 -9.54 0.03
C GLY A 360 26.35 -8.12 0.53
N VAL A 361 25.58 -7.14 0.04
CA VAL A 361 25.67 -5.75 0.50
C VAL A 361 24.77 -5.54 1.72
N ARG A 362 25.25 -4.82 2.73
CA ARG A 362 24.43 -4.41 3.87
C ARG A 362 23.98 -2.97 3.66
N LEU A 363 22.68 -2.74 3.58
CA LEU A 363 22.09 -1.47 3.18
C LEU A 363 21.43 -0.78 4.36
N TYR A 364 21.77 0.48 4.60
CA TYR A 364 20.95 1.38 5.38
C TYR A 364 20.21 2.33 4.43
N ILE A 365 18.89 2.24 4.36
CA ILE A 365 18.10 3.09 3.48
C ILE A 365 17.74 4.37 4.22
N SER A 366 18.39 5.48 3.88
CA SER A 366 18.13 6.76 4.53
C SER A 366 16.77 7.33 4.10
N ARG A 367 16.18 8.12 5.00
CA ARG A 367 15.00 8.95 4.72
C ARG A 367 15.28 10.45 4.91
N ALA A 368 16.54 10.88 4.94
CA ALA A 368 16.91 12.29 5.13
C ALA A 368 16.19 13.24 4.15
N GLY A 369 16.08 12.83 2.87
CA GLY A 369 15.36 13.56 1.81
C GLY A 369 13.83 13.40 1.80
N ALA A 370 13.26 12.58 2.68
CA ALA A 370 11.82 12.33 2.73
C ALA A 370 11.08 13.38 3.57
N GLN A 371 9.77 13.53 3.34
CA GLN A 371 8.95 14.53 4.03
C GLN A 371 8.61 14.16 5.49
N ALA A 372 8.57 12.86 5.81
CA ALA A 372 8.14 12.32 7.11
C ALA A 372 8.83 11.00 7.45
N ARG A 373 8.75 10.60 8.73
CA ARG A 373 9.39 9.39 9.29
C ARG A 373 10.90 9.39 9.08
N ARG A 374 11.51 10.55 9.29
CA ARG A 374 12.97 10.70 9.26
C ARG A 374 13.54 10.25 10.60
N VAL A 375 14.78 9.77 10.59
CA VAL A 375 15.50 9.43 11.82
C VAL A 375 16.15 10.71 12.35
N ALA A 376 15.68 11.22 13.49
CA ALA A 376 16.14 12.48 14.04
C ALA A 376 17.60 12.43 14.53
N ASN A 377 18.04 11.28 15.04
CA ASN A 377 19.43 11.00 15.43
C ASN A 377 20.16 10.13 14.38
N GLU A 378 19.91 10.38 13.08
CA GLU A 378 20.50 9.58 11.99
C GLU A 378 22.04 9.49 12.04
N PRO A 379 22.81 10.52 12.42
CA PRO A 379 24.27 10.39 12.54
C PRO A 379 24.72 9.25 13.47
N GLU A 380 24.07 9.09 14.63
CA GLU A 380 24.38 8.01 15.59
C GLU A 380 24.05 6.63 15.02
N VAL A 381 22.94 6.53 14.28
CA VAL A 381 22.50 5.30 13.62
C VAL A 381 23.47 4.92 12.51
N VAL A 382 23.87 5.90 11.68
CA VAL A 382 24.82 5.70 10.59
C VAL A 382 26.17 5.25 11.12
N GLU A 383 26.70 5.88 12.18
CA GLU A 383 27.97 5.47 12.80
C GLU A 383 27.92 4.01 13.27
N LEU A 384 26.86 3.63 13.99
CA LEU A 384 26.66 2.24 14.42
C LEU A 384 26.59 1.28 13.24
N LEU A 385 25.82 1.59 12.20
CA LEU A 385 25.61 0.72 11.05
C LEU A 385 26.87 0.60 10.17
N GLN A 386 27.60 1.68 9.95
CA GLN A 386 28.88 1.66 9.21
C GLN A 386 29.91 0.78 9.91
N SER A 387 29.96 0.78 11.24
CA SER A 387 30.83 -0.13 12.01
C SER A 387 30.51 -1.62 11.80
N ARG A 388 29.32 -1.93 11.24
CA ARG A 388 28.83 -3.28 10.90
C ARG A 388 28.83 -3.54 9.38
N GLY A 389 29.52 -2.69 8.62
CA GLY A 389 29.68 -2.85 7.16
C GLY A 389 28.47 -2.40 6.34
N PHE A 390 27.54 -1.64 6.92
CA PHE A 390 26.43 -1.07 6.16
C PHE A 390 26.85 0.17 5.37
N ILE A 391 26.30 0.30 4.16
CA ILE A 391 26.39 1.51 3.36
C ILE A 391 25.10 2.32 3.46
N VAL A 392 25.22 3.64 3.59
CA VAL A 392 24.07 4.56 3.56
C VAL A 392 23.64 4.73 2.11
N THR A 393 22.37 4.46 1.83
CA THR A 393 21.79 4.55 0.48
C THR A 393 20.60 5.49 0.49
N ASP A 394 20.59 6.45 -0.42
CA ASP A 394 19.39 7.21 -0.79
C ASP A 394 18.83 6.65 -2.09
N LEU A 395 17.57 6.20 -2.07
CA LEU A 395 16.92 5.63 -3.25
C LEU A 395 16.32 6.70 -4.17
N LEU A 396 16.15 7.94 -3.70
CA LEU A 396 15.48 8.99 -4.48
C LEU A 396 16.27 9.38 -5.75
N SER A 397 17.58 9.16 -5.75
CA SER A 397 18.47 9.44 -6.87
C SER A 397 18.65 8.25 -7.83
N MET A 398 18.07 7.09 -7.51
CA MET A 398 18.26 5.85 -8.27
C MET A 398 17.06 5.55 -9.17
N THR A 399 17.35 5.04 -10.37
CA THR A 399 16.35 4.41 -11.25
C THR A 399 15.79 3.14 -10.60
N VAL A 400 14.59 2.72 -11.01
CA VAL A 400 13.97 1.48 -10.53
C VAL A 400 14.87 0.29 -10.82
N ARG A 401 15.47 0.23 -12.02
CA ARG A 401 16.43 -0.82 -12.40
C ARG A 401 17.60 -0.91 -11.43
N GLU A 402 18.20 0.23 -11.06
CA GLU A 402 19.31 0.26 -10.10
C GLU A 402 18.84 -0.19 -8.70
N GLN A 403 17.67 0.27 -8.25
CA GLN A 403 17.09 -0.16 -6.97
C GLN A 403 16.86 -1.68 -6.93
N VAL A 404 16.30 -2.26 -8.01
CA VAL A 404 16.08 -3.70 -8.14
C VAL A 404 17.40 -4.47 -8.02
N ARG A 405 18.45 -4.06 -8.76
CA ARG A 405 19.78 -4.70 -8.73
C ARG A 405 20.43 -4.59 -7.34
N LEU A 406 20.30 -3.44 -6.71
CA LEU A 406 20.85 -3.19 -5.37
C LEU A 406 20.19 -4.10 -4.33
N PHE A 407 18.85 -4.12 -4.27
CA PHE A 407 18.13 -4.95 -3.31
C PHE A 407 18.29 -6.45 -3.60
N ARG A 408 18.41 -6.87 -4.86
CA ARG A 408 18.76 -8.26 -5.22
C ARG A 408 20.11 -8.70 -4.64
N SER A 409 21.04 -7.76 -4.45
CA SER A 409 22.37 -8.00 -3.88
C SER A 409 22.43 -7.81 -2.36
N ALA A 410 21.33 -7.42 -1.72
CA ALA A 410 21.32 -7.14 -0.29
C ALA A 410 21.35 -8.43 0.55
N GLU A 411 22.31 -8.53 1.47
CA GLU A 411 22.32 -9.51 2.57
C GLU A 411 21.47 -9.02 3.73
N ALA A 412 21.54 -7.72 4.01
CA ALA A 412 20.80 -7.09 5.09
C ALA A 412 20.31 -5.71 4.69
N VAL A 413 19.12 -5.34 5.14
CA VAL A 413 18.52 -4.02 4.94
C VAL A 413 18.06 -3.48 6.29
N VAL A 414 18.55 -2.31 6.68
CA VAL A 414 18.04 -1.52 7.81
C VAL A 414 17.39 -0.28 7.24
N ALA A 415 16.14 0.02 7.61
CA ALA A 415 15.49 1.22 7.09
C ALA A 415 14.35 1.71 8.00
N PRO A 416 14.19 3.02 8.20
CA PRO A 416 12.92 3.57 8.64
C PRO A 416 11.78 3.30 7.65
N HIS A 417 10.58 3.03 8.18
CA HIS A 417 9.40 2.68 7.39
C HIS A 417 9.08 3.69 6.28
N GLY A 418 8.94 3.20 5.05
CA GLY A 418 8.40 3.97 3.93
C GLY A 418 8.56 3.31 2.57
N ALA A 419 8.04 3.97 1.53
CA ALA A 419 7.83 3.39 0.20
C ALA A 419 9.06 2.71 -0.42
N GLY A 420 10.29 3.16 -0.10
CA GLY A 420 11.52 2.52 -0.58
C GLY A 420 11.68 1.05 -0.16
N LEU A 421 11.04 0.62 0.94
CA LEU A 421 11.00 -0.78 1.37
C LEU A 421 10.13 -1.68 0.47
N ALA A 422 9.38 -1.11 -0.49
CA ALA A 422 8.75 -1.90 -1.56
C ALA A 422 9.78 -2.79 -2.29
N ASN A 423 11.04 -2.32 -2.38
CA ASN A 423 12.13 -3.05 -3.02
C ASN A 423 12.59 -4.31 -2.26
N LEU A 424 12.12 -4.54 -1.02
CA LEU A 424 12.33 -5.83 -0.33
C LEU A 424 11.81 -7.01 -1.14
N ALA A 425 10.81 -6.78 -1.99
CA ALA A 425 10.31 -7.78 -2.94
C ALA A 425 11.37 -8.29 -3.92
N PHE A 426 12.55 -7.65 -4.03
CA PHE A 426 13.64 -8.05 -4.92
C PHE A 426 14.81 -8.72 -4.19
N CYS A 427 14.83 -8.67 -2.85
CA CYS A 427 15.83 -9.34 -2.03
C CYS A 427 15.86 -10.87 -2.24
N ARG A 428 17.00 -11.49 -1.96
CA ARG A 428 17.11 -12.97 -1.95
C ARG A 428 16.42 -13.53 -0.70
N PRO A 429 15.81 -14.72 -0.79
CA PRO A 429 15.35 -15.44 0.39
C PRO A 429 16.48 -15.55 1.44
N GLY A 430 16.14 -15.36 2.71
CA GLY A 430 17.07 -15.36 3.83
C GLY A 430 17.81 -14.03 4.07
N ALA A 431 17.63 -13.01 3.22
CA ALA A 431 18.15 -11.67 3.54
C ALA A 431 17.47 -11.13 4.82
N LYS A 432 18.25 -10.40 5.63
CA LYS A 432 17.80 -9.86 6.91
C LYS A 432 17.19 -8.47 6.72
N VAL A 433 16.08 -8.20 7.36
CA VAL A 433 15.46 -6.86 7.33
C VAL A 433 15.27 -6.37 8.74
N ILE A 434 15.75 -5.18 9.08
CA ILE A 434 15.44 -4.48 10.33
C ILE A 434 14.68 -3.21 9.97
N GLU A 435 13.36 -3.24 10.13
CA GLU A 435 12.52 -2.08 9.89
C GLU A 435 12.41 -1.21 11.15
N LEU A 436 12.65 0.10 10.99
CA LEU A 436 12.58 1.08 12.07
C LEU A 436 11.23 1.81 12.01
N PHE A 437 10.50 1.80 13.12
CA PHE A 437 9.17 2.39 13.20
C PHE A 437 9.11 3.60 14.12
N ALA A 438 8.27 4.56 13.76
CA ALA A 438 7.75 5.53 14.72
C ALA A 438 6.69 4.82 15.60
N PRO A 439 6.60 5.14 16.90
CA PRO A 439 5.77 4.36 17.84
C PRO A 439 4.27 4.45 17.56
N ASP A 440 3.81 5.51 16.90
CA ASP A 440 2.42 5.75 16.50
C ASP A 440 2.06 5.18 15.11
N TYR A 441 3.03 4.63 14.39
CA TYR A 441 2.84 4.19 13.02
C TYR A 441 3.63 2.92 12.70
N VAL A 442 2.95 1.77 12.88
CA VAL A 442 3.53 0.43 12.70
C VAL A 442 2.68 -0.41 11.73
N PRO A 443 2.62 -0.03 10.45
CA PRO A 443 1.95 -0.84 9.42
C PRO A 443 2.79 -2.09 9.09
N LYS A 444 2.12 -3.15 8.63
CA LYS A 444 2.73 -4.49 8.45
C LYS A 444 3.05 -4.87 7.00
N HIS A 445 2.84 -3.97 6.04
CA HIS A 445 2.92 -4.27 4.60
C HIS A 445 4.23 -4.95 4.21
N TYR A 446 5.36 -4.42 4.66
CA TYR A 446 6.68 -4.93 4.26
C TYR A 446 7.04 -6.26 4.93
N TRP A 447 6.46 -6.56 6.10
CA TRP A 447 6.56 -7.89 6.70
C TRP A 447 5.80 -8.95 5.88
N LEU A 448 4.65 -8.61 5.30
CA LEU A 448 3.93 -9.50 4.38
C LEU A 448 4.75 -9.78 3.11
N ILE A 449 5.28 -8.72 2.49
CA ILE A 449 6.17 -8.84 1.34
C ILE A 449 7.42 -9.66 1.69
N GLY A 450 8.02 -9.41 2.85
CA GLY A 450 9.15 -10.18 3.35
C GLY A 450 8.81 -11.66 3.50
N ASN A 451 7.63 -11.99 3.99
CA ASN A 451 7.15 -13.38 4.05
C ASN A 451 7.00 -14.02 2.67
N HIS A 452 6.42 -13.31 1.70
CA HIS A 452 6.23 -13.84 0.34
C HIS A 452 7.55 -14.24 -0.33
N VAL A 453 8.63 -13.52 -0.03
CA VAL A 453 9.96 -13.75 -0.64
C VAL A 453 10.94 -14.44 0.31
N GLY A 454 10.51 -14.84 1.50
CA GLY A 454 11.30 -15.63 2.46
C GLY A 454 12.38 -14.85 3.21
N LEU A 455 12.16 -13.58 3.56
CA LEU A 455 13.10 -12.76 4.34
C LEU A 455 13.01 -13.04 5.83
N ASP A 456 14.11 -12.84 6.55
CA ASP A 456 14.09 -12.87 8.01
C ASP A 456 13.88 -11.45 8.53
N TYR A 457 12.70 -11.23 9.07
CA TYR A 457 12.15 -9.91 9.33
C TYR A 457 12.23 -9.55 10.80
N TYR A 458 12.86 -8.41 11.06
CA TYR A 458 13.02 -7.83 12.38
C TYR A 458 12.43 -6.43 12.41
N CYS A 459 11.91 -6.06 13.57
CA CYS A 459 11.36 -4.74 13.76
C CYS A 459 11.96 -4.06 14.98
N CYS A 460 12.24 -2.77 14.86
CA CYS A 460 12.78 -1.94 15.92
C CYS A 460 11.90 -0.69 16.12
N LEU A 461 11.26 -0.58 17.28
CA LEU A 461 10.45 0.57 17.63
C LEU A 461 11.33 1.72 18.15
N GLY A 462 11.28 2.88 17.48
CA GLY A 462 11.93 4.11 17.92
C GLY A 462 11.09 4.89 18.93
N GLY A 463 11.68 5.92 19.52
CA GLY A 463 10.96 6.99 20.21
C GLY A 463 10.33 7.96 19.21
N GLY A 464 9.14 8.48 19.51
CA GLY A 464 8.44 9.44 18.64
C GLY A 464 8.93 10.86 18.86
N VAL A 465 9.13 11.62 17.77
CA VAL A 465 9.36 13.06 17.82
C VAL A 465 8.12 13.76 17.25
N PRO A 466 7.31 14.44 18.08
CA PRO A 466 6.14 15.16 17.59
C PRO A 466 6.53 16.19 16.53
N ARG A 467 5.79 16.23 15.42
CA ARG A 467 5.83 17.34 14.46
C ARG A 467 4.57 18.19 14.61
N ALA A 468 4.73 19.51 14.48
CA ALA A 468 3.58 20.40 14.36
C ALA A 468 2.84 20.10 13.05
N GLY A 469 1.62 19.59 13.14
CA GLY A 469 0.66 19.52 12.02
C GLY A 469 0.69 18.29 11.12
N GLY A 470 1.05 17.08 11.61
CA GLY A 470 0.97 15.89 10.76
C GLY A 470 0.84 14.55 11.50
N HIS A 471 0.19 13.61 10.82
CA HIS A 471 0.32 12.17 11.07
C HIS A 471 1.70 11.70 10.57
N HIS A 472 2.26 10.65 11.19
CA HIS A 472 3.57 10.03 10.90
C HIS A 472 4.78 10.83 11.41
N HIS A 473 5.05 10.67 12.71
CA HIS A 473 6.17 11.30 13.40
C HIS A 473 7.55 10.93 12.81
N ASP A 474 8.48 11.87 12.91
CA ASP A 474 9.91 11.53 12.84
C ASP A 474 10.24 10.65 14.05
N LEU A 475 11.27 9.81 13.94
CA LEU A 475 11.62 8.84 14.98
C LEU A 475 13.04 9.10 15.51
N VAL A 476 13.26 8.79 16.77
CA VAL A 476 14.58 8.64 17.38
C VAL A 476 14.83 7.16 17.56
N VAL A 477 15.95 6.66 17.05
CA VAL A 477 16.32 5.25 17.15
C VAL A 477 17.25 5.09 18.33
N ASP A 478 16.92 4.20 19.25
CA ASP A 478 17.81 3.85 20.36
C ASP A 478 18.95 2.95 19.84
N PRO A 479 20.23 3.40 19.88
CA PRO A 479 21.34 2.63 19.35
C PRO A 479 21.54 1.28 20.07
N VAL A 480 21.15 1.17 21.34
CA VAL A 480 21.25 -0.09 22.10
C VAL A 480 20.22 -1.10 21.60
N LYS A 481 18.98 -0.65 21.33
CA LYS A 481 17.95 -1.51 20.75
C LYS A 481 18.31 -1.94 19.33
N LEU A 482 18.81 -1.01 18.51
CA LEU A 482 19.27 -1.32 17.16
C LEU A 482 20.44 -2.31 17.18
N ALA A 483 21.42 -2.13 18.07
CA ALA A 483 22.51 -3.10 18.25
C ALA A 483 22.01 -4.48 18.69
N GLY A 484 20.97 -4.52 19.53
CA GLY A 484 20.28 -5.76 19.89
C GLY A 484 19.62 -6.43 18.68
N ALA A 485 18.98 -5.66 17.80
CA ALA A 485 18.36 -6.14 16.56
C ALA A 485 19.37 -6.70 15.56
N LEU A 486 20.48 -5.99 15.36
CA LEU A 486 21.59 -6.47 14.56
C LEU A 486 22.11 -7.81 15.10
N LYS A 487 22.31 -7.91 16.42
CA LYS A 487 22.77 -9.15 17.05
C LYS A 487 21.76 -10.30 16.90
N ALA A 488 20.47 -10.04 17.06
CA ALA A 488 19.42 -11.04 16.88
C ALA A 488 19.36 -11.56 15.43
N ALA A 489 19.58 -10.67 14.46
CA ALA A 489 19.67 -11.00 13.04
C ALA A 489 21.01 -11.67 12.64
N GLY A 490 21.98 -11.76 13.55
CA GLY A 490 23.31 -12.33 13.29
C GLY A 490 24.27 -11.41 12.54
N LEU A 491 24.11 -10.09 12.65
CA LEU A 491 24.81 -9.05 11.87
C LEU A 491 25.91 -8.28 12.62
#